data_AF-A0A285GZW7-F1
#
_entry.id   AF-A0A285GZW7-F1
#
_cell.length_a   1.000
_cell.length_b   1.000
_cell.length_c   1.000
_cell.angle_alpha   90.00
_cell.angle_beta   90.00
_cell.angle_gamma   90.00
#
_symmetry.space_group_name_H-M   'P 1'
#
loop_
_entity.id
_entity.type
_entity.pdbx_description
1 polymer ?
#
loop_
_entity_poly.entity_id
_entity_poly.type
_entity_poly.pdbx_seq_one_letter_code
_entity_poly.pdbx_strand_id
1 'polypeptide(L)'
;MFERKVKLRNEFNLHARPASILVEEAEKYASRIKIIKDNQEADAKSILGLICLAVKDGEELLIQAEGNDAKVAVDRIADLIENKLRILSHLQDKKAVAQELGDEIARYTVPNPAEVVSMIGRGVRKTMESIGIDMDEDII
;
A
#
# COMPACT_ATOMS: atom_id res chain seq x y z
N MET A 1 -29.96 -9.81 11.42
CA MET A 1 -29.00 -8.88 12.02
C MET A 1 -27.97 -9.71 12.78
N PHE A 2 -26.69 -9.43 12.61
CA PHE A 2 -25.59 -10.10 13.31
C PHE A 2 -24.65 -9.04 13.88
N GLU A 3 -24.02 -9.33 15.01
CA GLU A 3 -23.06 -8.41 15.63
C GLU A 3 -21.94 -9.16 16.34
N ARG A 4 -20.79 -8.50 16.49
CA ARG A 4 -19.63 -9.05 17.19
C ARG A 4 -18.77 -7.94 17.79
N LYS A 5 -18.39 -8.11 19.05
CA LYS A 5 -17.37 -7.28 19.69
C LYS A 5 -15.97 -7.75 19.31
N VAL A 6 -15.10 -6.81 18.99
CA VAL A 6 -13.70 -7.05 18.62
C VAL A 6 -12.81 -6.01 19.24
N LYS A 7 -11.52 -6.29 19.33
CA LYS A 7 -10.50 -5.33 19.75
C LYS A 7 -9.64 -4.95 18.56
N LEU A 8 -9.46 -3.65 18.30
CA LEU A 8 -8.54 -3.23 17.24
C LEU A 8 -7.11 -3.67 17.62
N ARG A 9 -6.45 -4.39 16.70
CA ARG A 9 -5.05 -4.80 16.84
C ARG A 9 -4.25 -4.23 15.68
N ASN A 10 -3.95 -2.95 15.78
CA ASN A 10 -3.15 -2.23 14.79
C ASN A 10 -2.44 -1.04 15.43
N GLU A 11 -1.11 -1.09 15.48
CA GLU A 11 -0.26 0.00 15.99
C GLU A 11 -0.45 1.33 15.25
N PHE A 12 -1.00 1.27 14.04
CA PHE A 12 -1.36 2.42 13.24
C PHE A 12 -2.75 2.99 13.57
N ASN A 13 -3.47 2.50 14.58
CA ASN A 13 -4.85 2.90 14.86
C ASN A 13 -5.77 2.68 13.63
N LEU A 14 -7.01 3.20 13.64
CA LEU A 14 -7.90 3.18 12.47
C LEU A 14 -7.82 4.49 11.68
N HIS A 15 -6.62 4.86 11.22
CA HIS A 15 -6.42 6.01 10.32
C HIS A 15 -6.73 5.66 8.86
N ALA A 16 -6.47 6.60 7.94
CA ALA A 16 -6.88 6.51 6.53
C ALA A 16 -6.57 5.18 5.82
N ARG A 17 -5.43 4.56 6.13
CA ARG A 17 -4.97 3.34 5.46
C ARG A 17 -5.64 2.05 5.96
N PRO A 18 -5.60 1.69 7.25
CA PRO A 18 -6.40 0.57 7.74
C PRO A 18 -7.89 0.78 7.53
N ALA A 19 -8.36 2.03 7.53
CA ALA A 19 -9.73 2.36 7.13
C ALA A 19 -9.99 2.01 5.66
N SER A 20 -9.09 2.33 4.71
CA SER A 20 -9.30 1.98 3.30
C SER A 20 -9.36 0.46 3.07
N ILE A 21 -8.48 -0.30 3.73
CA ILE A 21 -8.51 -1.78 3.68
C ILE A 21 -9.85 -2.32 4.22
N LEU A 22 -10.38 -1.71 5.28
CA LEU A 22 -11.65 -2.10 5.88
C LEU A 22 -12.84 -1.76 4.97
N VAL A 23 -12.81 -0.60 4.32
CA VAL A 23 -13.81 -0.20 3.30
C VAL A 23 -13.80 -1.17 2.13
N GLU A 24 -12.62 -1.46 1.57
CA GLU A 24 -12.47 -2.40 0.46
C GLU A 24 -13.02 -3.79 0.79
N GLU A 25 -12.87 -4.25 2.03
CA GLU A 25 -13.49 -5.49 2.49
C GLU A 25 -15.01 -5.34 2.67
N ALA A 26 -15.48 -4.26 3.29
CA ALA A 26 -16.90 -4.02 3.55
C ALA A 26 -17.73 -3.86 2.26
N GLU A 27 -17.16 -3.28 1.20
CA GLU A 27 -17.79 -3.10 -0.10
C GLU A 27 -18.13 -4.41 -0.82
N LYS A 28 -17.51 -5.53 -0.43
CA LYS A 28 -17.79 -6.87 -1.00
C LYS A 28 -19.16 -7.43 -0.60
N TYR A 29 -19.80 -6.84 0.41
CA TYR A 29 -21.05 -7.34 0.97
C TYR A 29 -22.23 -6.43 0.61
N ALA A 30 -23.39 -7.02 0.34
CA ALA A 30 -24.63 -6.28 0.11
C ALA A 30 -25.22 -5.72 1.41
N SER A 31 -24.91 -6.33 2.56
CA SER A 31 -25.36 -5.87 3.87
C SER A 31 -24.94 -4.44 4.18
N ARG A 32 -25.76 -3.77 4.99
CA ARG A 32 -25.34 -2.57 5.72
C ARG A 32 -24.47 -3.01 6.89
N ILE A 33 -23.29 -2.42 7.02
CA ILE A 33 -22.33 -2.78 8.06
C ILE A 33 -21.96 -1.51 8.81
N LYS A 34 -22.06 -1.53 10.13
CA LYS A 34 -21.68 -0.43 11.01
C LYS A 34 -20.52 -0.87 11.91
N ILE A 35 -19.62 0.07 12.16
CA ILE A 35 -18.63 0.00 13.22
C ILE A 35 -19.05 0.98 14.31
N ILE A 36 -19.15 0.49 15.53
CA ILE A 36 -19.62 1.27 16.69
C ILE A 36 -18.50 1.30 17.72
N LYS A 37 -18.18 2.51 18.19
CA LYS A 37 -17.26 2.77 19.29
C LYS A 37 -17.97 3.67 20.29
N ASP A 38 -18.12 3.19 21.52
CA ASP A 38 -18.88 3.89 22.56
C ASP A 38 -20.29 4.28 22.07
N ASN A 39 -20.55 5.59 21.96
CA ASN A 39 -21.82 6.16 21.47
C ASN A 39 -21.74 6.67 20.02
N GLN A 40 -20.65 6.39 19.31
CA GLN A 40 -20.45 6.81 17.93
C GLN A 40 -20.53 5.61 17.00
N GLU A 41 -21.12 5.81 15.82
CA GLU A 41 -21.22 4.80 14.78
C GLU A 41 -20.78 5.36 13.42
N ALA A 42 -20.20 4.50 12.59
CA ALA A 42 -19.89 4.81 11.21
C ALA A 42 -20.27 3.64 10.29
N ASP A 43 -20.65 3.97 9.06
CA ASP A 43 -20.76 2.98 7.98
C ASP A 43 -19.38 2.42 7.65
N ALA A 44 -19.23 1.10 7.67
CA ALA A 44 -17.98 0.42 7.33
C ALA A 44 -17.55 0.62 5.87
N LYS A 45 -18.45 1.11 5.01
CA LYS A 45 -18.18 1.48 3.61
C LYS A 45 -17.83 2.96 3.44
N SER A 46 -17.83 3.75 4.52
CA SER A 46 -17.46 5.17 4.49
C SER A 46 -16.09 5.37 5.13
N ILE A 47 -15.07 5.57 4.28
CA ILE A 47 -13.71 5.85 4.75
C ILE A 47 -13.67 7.05 5.71
N LEU A 48 -14.41 8.11 5.40
CA LEU A 48 -14.47 9.31 6.22
C LEU A 48 -15.11 9.00 7.58
N GLY A 49 -16.22 8.25 7.60
CA GLY A 49 -16.88 7.85 8.84
C GLY A 49 -15.96 7.05 9.75
N LEU A 50 -15.23 6.09 9.18
CA LEU A 50 -14.28 5.25 9.93
C LEU A 50 -13.12 6.06 10.53
N ILE A 51 -12.55 7.01 9.78
CA ILE A 51 -11.48 7.89 10.29
C ILE A 51 -12.02 8.76 11.43
N CYS A 52 -13.25 9.28 11.29
CA CYS A 52 -13.89 10.13 12.29
C CYS A 52 -14.19 9.40 13.62
N LEU A 53 -14.34 8.07 13.62
CA LEU A 53 -14.47 7.29 14.87
C LEU A 53 -13.20 7.36 15.73
N ALA A 54 -12.06 7.75 15.16
CA ALA A 54 -10.79 7.93 15.84
C ALA A 54 -10.44 6.74 16.77
N VAL A 55 -10.62 5.52 16.25
CA VAL A 55 -10.34 4.29 16.99
C VAL A 55 -8.84 4.11 17.14
N LYS A 56 -8.39 3.87 18.37
CA LYS A 56 -7.00 3.63 18.74
C LYS A 56 -6.72 2.14 18.92
N ASP A 57 -5.45 1.79 18.79
CA ASP A 57 -4.98 0.43 19.06
C ASP A 57 -5.45 -0.04 20.45
N GLY A 58 -5.96 -1.27 20.49
CA GLY A 58 -6.46 -1.87 21.71
C GLY A 58 -7.82 -1.37 22.19
N GLU A 59 -8.53 -0.50 21.46
CA GLU A 59 -9.92 -0.17 21.80
C GLU A 59 -10.89 -1.26 21.34
N GLU A 60 -11.99 -1.41 22.08
CA GLU A 60 -13.09 -2.30 21.74
C GLU A 60 -14.07 -1.62 20.77
N LEU A 61 -14.57 -2.41 19.83
CA LEU A 61 -15.52 -2.01 18.81
C LEU A 61 -16.64 -3.04 18.72
N LEU A 62 -17.82 -2.59 18.35
CA LEU A 62 -18.91 -3.47 17.95
C LEU A 62 -19.11 -3.37 16.44
N ILE A 63 -18.98 -4.51 15.75
CA ILE A 63 -19.36 -4.64 14.35
C ILE A 63 -20.80 -5.10 14.32
N GLN A 64 -21.63 -4.46 13.51
CA GLN A 64 -23.03 -4.80 13.35
C GLN A 64 -23.38 -4.84 11.86
N ALA A 65 -24.08 -5.88 11.41
CA ALA A 65 -24.51 -5.99 10.02
C ALA A 65 -25.95 -6.46 9.85
N GLU A 66 -26.59 -5.93 8.82
CA GLU A 66 -27.96 -6.22 8.43
C GLU A 66 -28.06 -6.49 6.92
N GLY A 67 -28.58 -7.66 6.58
CA GLY A 67 -28.73 -8.13 5.20
C GLY A 67 -28.53 -9.64 5.09
N ASN A 68 -28.58 -10.14 3.85
CA ASN A 68 -28.54 -11.58 3.57
C ASN A 68 -27.16 -12.21 3.83
N ASP A 69 -26.09 -11.44 3.64
CA ASP A 69 -24.70 -11.85 3.87
C ASP A 69 -24.13 -11.30 5.19
N ALA A 70 -24.98 -10.77 6.08
CA ALA A 70 -24.58 -10.07 7.30
C ALA A 70 -23.69 -10.91 8.22
N LYS A 71 -23.98 -12.21 8.37
CA LYS A 71 -23.17 -13.10 9.20
C LYS A 71 -21.74 -13.21 8.68
N VAL A 72 -21.60 -13.44 7.37
CA VAL A 72 -20.30 -13.57 6.70
C VAL A 72 -19.55 -12.24 6.78
N ALA A 73 -20.24 -11.13 6.55
CA ALA A 73 -19.66 -9.79 6.67
C ALA A 73 -19.09 -9.54 8.07
N VAL A 74 -19.86 -9.80 9.14
CA VAL A 74 -19.38 -9.62 10.53
C VAL A 74 -18.15 -10.50 10.79
N ASP A 75 -18.20 -11.78 10.42
CA ASP A 75 -17.11 -12.72 10.66
C ASP A 75 -15.81 -12.29 9.96
N ARG A 76 -15.92 -11.81 8.71
CA ARG A 76 -14.78 -11.38 7.89
C ARG A 76 -14.21 -10.05 8.32
N ILE A 77 -15.06 -9.07 8.64
CA ILE A 77 -14.61 -7.78 9.16
C ILE A 77 -13.97 -7.94 10.53
N ALA A 78 -14.50 -8.81 11.39
CA ALA A 78 -13.91 -9.11 12.69
C ALA A 78 -12.51 -9.71 12.56
N ASP A 79 -12.36 -10.75 11.72
CA ASP A 79 -11.06 -11.35 11.44
C ASP A 79 -10.07 -10.34 10.83
N LEU A 80 -10.56 -9.45 9.96
CA LEU A 80 -9.75 -8.38 9.40
C LEU A 80 -9.21 -7.47 10.51
N ILE A 81 -10.07 -6.98 11.40
CA ILE A 81 -9.72 -6.07 12.50
C ILE A 81 -8.75 -6.71 13.50
N GLU A 82 -8.97 -7.97 13.87
CA GLU A 82 -8.21 -8.63 14.94
C GLU A 82 -6.90 -9.26 14.46
N ASN A 83 -6.85 -9.73 13.21
CA ASN A 83 -5.74 -10.61 12.76
C ASN A 83 -4.97 -10.08 11.55
N LYS A 84 -5.58 -9.27 10.67
CA LYS A 84 -4.99 -8.95 9.36
C LYS A 84 -4.62 -7.49 9.16
N LEU A 85 -5.36 -6.54 9.76
CA LEU A 85 -5.16 -5.11 9.54
C LEU A 85 -3.71 -4.67 9.78
N ARG A 86 -3.07 -5.13 10.86
CA ARG A 86 -1.68 -4.80 11.17
C ARG A 86 -0.73 -5.16 10.01
N ILE A 87 -0.75 -6.41 9.56
CA ILE A 87 0.16 -6.90 8.51
C ILE A 87 -0.14 -6.21 7.17
N LEU A 88 -1.42 -6.09 6.81
CA LEU A 88 -1.81 -5.44 5.55
C LEU A 88 -1.43 -3.95 5.50
N SER A 89 -1.48 -3.28 6.66
CA SER A 89 -1.04 -1.89 6.77
C SER A 89 0.45 -1.74 6.47
N HIS A 90 1.30 -2.64 6.99
CA HIS A 90 2.75 -2.67 6.68
C HIS A 90 3.06 -3.07 5.23
N LEU A 91 2.28 -3.99 4.64
CA LEU A 91 2.52 -4.47 3.29
C LEU A 91 2.28 -3.41 2.22
N GLN A 92 1.27 -2.57 2.41
CA GLN A 92 1.02 -1.46 1.50
C GLN A 92 2.18 -0.45 1.50
N ASP A 93 2.94 -0.29 2.60
CA ASP A 93 4.11 0.61 2.64
C ASP A 93 5.23 0.06 1.78
N LYS A 94 5.53 -1.22 1.97
CA LYS A 94 6.55 -1.90 1.18
C LYS A 94 6.20 -1.91 -0.31
N LYS A 95 4.91 -2.08 -0.65
CA LYS A 95 4.44 -2.04 -2.03
C LYS A 95 4.57 -0.63 -2.63
N ALA A 96 4.24 0.42 -1.88
CA ALA A 96 4.40 1.80 -2.33
C ALA A 96 5.88 2.11 -2.62
N VAL A 97 6.79 1.75 -1.70
CA VAL A 97 8.25 1.92 -1.89
C VAL A 97 8.76 1.11 -3.07
N ALA A 98 8.34 -0.16 -3.21
CA ALA A 98 8.74 -0.99 -4.34
C ALA A 98 8.25 -0.43 -5.68
N GLN A 99 7.06 0.17 -5.72
CA GLN A 99 6.53 0.82 -6.91
C GLN A 99 7.31 2.09 -7.25
N GLU A 100 7.57 2.96 -6.27
CA GLU A 100 8.38 4.18 -6.47
C GLU A 100 9.79 3.86 -6.99
N LEU A 101 10.43 2.84 -6.40
CA LEU A 101 11.73 2.35 -6.85
C LEU A 101 11.66 1.76 -8.26
N GLY A 102 10.60 0.99 -8.57
CA GLY A 102 10.36 0.45 -9.90
C GLY A 102 10.19 1.54 -10.95
N ASP A 103 9.41 2.58 -10.65
CA ASP A 103 9.21 3.73 -11.53
C ASP A 103 10.51 4.54 -11.69
N GLU A 104 11.31 4.68 -10.62
CA GLU A 104 12.62 5.33 -10.67
C GLU A 104 13.65 4.57 -11.51
N ILE A 105 13.72 3.25 -11.37
CA ILE A 105 14.57 2.38 -12.19
C ILE A 105 14.09 2.40 -13.65
N ALA A 106 12.78 2.40 -13.90
CA ALA A 106 12.22 2.47 -15.25
C ALA A 106 12.56 3.78 -15.97
N ARG A 107 12.81 4.87 -15.23
CA ARG A 107 13.32 6.14 -15.80
C ARG A 107 14.79 6.05 -16.21
N TYR A 108 15.53 5.07 -15.69
CA TYR A 108 16.88 4.78 -16.14
C TYR A 108 16.83 3.88 -17.38
N THR A 109 17.16 4.45 -18.53
CA THR A 109 17.49 3.65 -19.70
C THR A 109 18.81 2.94 -19.43
N VAL A 110 18.78 1.61 -19.36
CA VAL A 110 20.01 0.82 -19.36
C VAL A 110 20.53 0.80 -20.80
N PRO A 111 21.67 1.45 -21.10
CA PRO A 111 22.23 1.40 -22.44
C PRO A 111 22.54 -0.04 -22.82
N ASN A 112 22.28 -0.39 -24.07
CA ASN A 112 22.62 -1.72 -24.55
C ASN A 112 24.15 -1.91 -24.58
N PRO A 113 24.67 -3.15 -24.63
CA PRO A 113 26.11 -3.39 -24.59
C PRO A 113 26.92 -2.63 -25.66
N ALA A 114 26.37 -2.43 -26.87
CA ALA A 114 27.06 -1.67 -27.92
C ALA A 114 27.11 -0.16 -27.60
N GLU A 115 26.05 0.40 -27.04
CA GLU A 115 26.01 1.78 -26.58
C GLU A 115 27.02 2.01 -25.45
N VAL A 116 27.16 1.05 -24.52
CA VAL A 116 28.15 1.12 -23.44
C VAL A 116 29.58 1.12 -23.99
N VAL A 117 29.90 0.20 -24.90
CA VAL A 117 31.22 0.16 -25.56
C VAL A 117 31.51 1.48 -26.29
N SER A 118 30.51 2.01 -26.99
CA SER A 118 30.61 3.30 -27.70
C SER A 118 30.82 4.48 -26.74
N MET A 119 30.13 4.51 -25.59
CA MET A 119 30.29 5.53 -24.55
C MET A 119 31.69 5.50 -23.94
N ILE A 120 32.19 4.31 -23.62
CA ILE A 120 33.54 4.12 -23.08
C ILE A 120 34.58 4.58 -24.11
N GLY A 121 34.45 4.15 -25.37
CA GLY A 121 35.34 4.56 -26.45
C GLY A 121 35.37 6.07 -26.65
N ARG A 122 34.21 6.75 -26.63
CA ARG A 122 34.12 8.22 -26.67
C ARG A 122 34.82 8.87 -25.47
N GLY A 123 34.65 8.31 -24.27
CA GLY A 123 35.30 8.80 -23.06
C GLY A 123 36.82 8.71 -23.14
N VAL A 124 37.35 7.53 -23.52
CA VAL A 124 38.79 7.29 -23.70
C VAL A 124 39.37 8.22 -24.76
N ARG A 125 38.69 8.41 -25.90
CA ARG A 125 39.13 9.32 -26.96
C ARG A 125 39.25 10.77 -26.49
N LYS A 126 38.21 11.27 -25.82
CA LYS A 126 38.20 12.63 -25.28
C LYS A 126 39.35 12.85 -24.29
N THR A 127 39.68 11.84 -23.48
CA THR A 127 40.83 11.88 -22.57
C THR A 127 42.16 11.85 -23.31
N MET A 128 42.32 10.98 -24.33
CA MET A 128 43.53 10.86 -25.15
C MET A 128 43.84 12.16 -25.92
N GLU A 129 42.83 12.75 -26.56
CA GLU A 129 42.94 14.06 -27.23
C GLU A 129 43.39 15.15 -26.27
N SER A 130 42.85 15.15 -25.03
CA SER A 130 43.20 16.14 -24.00
C SER A 130 44.67 16.06 -23.55
N ILE A 131 45.34 14.93 -23.77
CA ILE A 131 46.77 14.73 -23.49
C ILE A 131 47.64 14.68 -24.77
N GLY A 132 47.07 15.06 -25.91
CA GLY A 132 47.80 15.19 -27.19
C GLY A 132 48.08 13.86 -27.90
N ILE A 133 47.35 12.80 -27.57
CA ILE A 133 47.44 11.50 -28.24
C ILE A 133 46.29 11.38 -29.23
N ASP A 134 46.62 11.27 -30.51
CA ASP A 134 45.65 11.05 -31.58
C ASP A 134 45.42 9.53 -31.76
N MET A 135 44.16 9.10 -31.80
CA MET A 135 43.79 7.69 -31.96
C MET A 135 43.10 7.48 -33.31
N ASP A 136 43.70 6.62 -34.16
CA ASP A 136 43.12 6.21 -35.44
C ASP A 136 41.72 5.57 -35.27
N GLU A 137 40.85 5.76 -36.28
CA GLU A 137 39.44 5.34 -36.25
C GLU A 137 39.22 3.82 -36.10
N ASP A 138 40.26 3.00 -36.31
CA ASP A 138 40.16 1.54 -36.46
C ASP A 138 40.41 0.70 -35.18
N ILE A 139 40.60 1.32 -34.00
CA ILE A 139 41.05 0.61 -32.78
C ILE A 139 39.93 0.22 -31.78
N ILE A 140 38.64 0.46 -32.07
CA ILE A 140 37.53 0.12 -31.15
C ILE A 140 36.41 -0.68 -31.82
#